data_AF-A0A914VK61-F1
#
_entry.id   AF-A0A914VK61-F1
#
_cell.length_a   1.000
_cell.length_b   1.000
_cell.length_c   1.000
_cell.angle_alpha   90.00
_cell.angle_beta   90.00
_cell.angle_gamma   90.00
#
_symmetry.space_group_name_H-M   'P 1'
#
loop_
_entity.id
_entity.type
_entity.pdbx_description
1 polymer ?
#
loop_
_entity_poly.entity_id
_entity_poly.type
_entity_poly.pdbx_seq_one_letter_code
_entity_poly.pdbx_strand_id
1 'polypeptide(L)' 'ALNFNLSEKALKKTTIELQIMDHDLIGNDDTMGLVSIAPDSPDSKAQFMWEDFANGKSSAPTWLKLYPCPAHKRRPSS' A
#
# COMPACT_ATOMS: atom_id res chain seq x y z
N ALA A 1 -11.48 -7.44 -9.26
CA ALA A 1 -11.45 -6.50 -8.10
C ALA A 1 -10.96 -7.26 -6.89
N LEU A 2 -10.13 -6.63 -6.05
CA LEU A 2 -9.70 -7.20 -4.77
C LEU A 2 -10.77 -6.90 -3.71
N ASN A 3 -11.17 -7.89 -2.93
CA ASN A 3 -12.19 -7.73 -1.89
C ASN A 3 -11.72 -8.45 -0.61
N PHE A 4 -11.83 -7.76 0.53
CA PHE A 4 -11.41 -8.25 1.84
C PHE A 4 -12.56 -8.09 2.82
N ASN A 5 -12.94 -9.20 3.47
CA ASN A 5 -13.96 -9.18 4.52
C ASN A 5 -13.29 -8.96 5.88
N LEU A 6 -13.53 -7.81 6.50
CA LEU A 6 -12.95 -7.43 7.78
C LEU A 6 -14.06 -7.12 8.80
N SER A 7 -13.85 -7.53 10.05
CA SER A 7 -14.69 -7.07 11.17
C SER A 7 -14.26 -5.68 11.61
N GLU A 8 -15.15 -4.92 12.25
CA GLU A 8 -14.83 -3.59 12.80
C GLU A 8 -13.63 -3.61 13.76
N LYS A 9 -13.49 -4.70 14.55
CA LYS A 9 -12.35 -4.87 15.47
C LYS A 9 -11.04 -5.06 14.72
N ALA A 10 -11.07 -5.79 13.61
CA ALA A 10 -9.89 -6.02 12.76
C ALA A 10 -9.49 -4.72 12.06
N LEU A 11 -10.47 -3.95 11.56
CA LEU A 11 -10.23 -2.70 10.85
C LEU A 11 -9.30 -1.76 11.63
N LYS A 12 -9.51 -1.58 12.93
CA LYS A 12 -8.66 -0.70 13.77
C LYS A 12 -7.17 -1.08 13.86
N LYS A 13 -6.82 -2.30 13.44
CA LYS A 13 -5.46 -2.85 13.50
C LYS A 13 -4.91 -3.24 12.13
N THR A 14 -5.70 -3.03 11.07
CA THR A 14 -5.33 -3.43 9.72
C THR A 14 -4.53 -2.32 9.05
N THR A 15 -3.49 -2.71 8.33
CA THR A 15 -2.78 -1.88 7.37
C THR A 15 -2.96 -2.50 5.99
N ILE A 16 -3.33 -1.68 5.00
CA ILE A 16 -3.30 -2.09 3.61
C ILE A 16 -1.98 -1.60 3.02
N GLU A 17 -1.12 -2.53 2.64
CA GLU A 17 0.12 -2.21 1.93
C GLU A 17 -0.07 -2.52 0.44
N LEU A 18 0.19 -1.52 -0.39
CA LEU A 18 0.20 -1.64 -1.84
C LEU A 18 1.64 -1.51 -2.32
N GLN A 19 2.10 -2.52 -3.06
CA GLN A 19 3.41 -2.52 -3.68
C GLN A 19 3.26 -2.48 -5.20
N ILE A 20 4.04 -1.62 -5.84
CA ILE A 20 4.17 -1.60 -7.30
C ILE A 20 5.42 -2.37 -7.65
N MET A 21 5.26 -3.37 -8.51
CA MET A 21 6.32 -4.25 -8.94
C MET A 21 6.50 -4.13 -10.45
N ASP A 22 7.74 -4.17 -10.91
CA ASP A 22 8.10 -4.32 -12.31
C ASP A 22 8.14 -5.82 -12.65
N HIS A 23 7.48 -6.20 -13.73
CA HIS A 23 7.32 -7.61 -14.07
C HIS A 23 8.45 -8.07 -14.99
N ASP A 24 9.23 -9.05 -14.52
CA ASP A 24 10.35 -9.61 -15.27
C ASP A 24 9.97 -10.96 -15.89
N LEU A 25 10.24 -11.12 -17.20
CA LEU A 25 9.99 -12.38 -17.92
C LEU A 25 10.88 -13.52 -17.45
N ILE A 26 12.08 -13.19 -16.96
CA ILE A 26 13.07 -14.13 -16.45
C ILE A 26 13.71 -13.49 -15.22
N GLY A 27 13.55 -14.11 -14.05
CA GLY A 27 14.05 -13.57 -12.79
C GLY A 27 12.94 -13.45 -11.75
N ASN A 28 13.11 -12.51 -10.82
CA ASN A 28 12.08 -12.15 -9.85
C ASN A 28 11.63 -10.72 -10.13
N ASP A 29 10.33 -10.46 -10.02
CA ASP A 29 9.78 -9.11 -10.14
C ASP A 29 10.42 -8.15 -9.12
N ASP A 30 10.84 -6.98 -9.59
CA ASP A 30 11.51 -5.95 -8.78
C ASP A 30 10.48 -4.98 -8.17
N THR A 31 10.62 -4.66 -6.89
CA THR A 31 9.71 -3.70 -6.24
C THR A 31 10.11 -2.26 -6.56
N MET A 32 9.27 -1.55 -7.29
CA MET A 32 9.49 -0.14 -7.64
C MET A 32 9.21 0.81 -6.47
N GLY A 33 8.23 0.48 -5.64
CA GLY A 33 7.85 1.29 -4.49
C GLY A 33 6.60 0.78 -3.77
N LEU A 34 6.33 1.33 -2.60
CA LEU A 34 5.20 0.93 -1.76
C LEU A 34 4.44 2.13 -1.21
N VAL A 35 3.19 1.90 -0.80
CA VAL A 35 2.41 2.82 0.01
C VAL A 35 1.61 2.03 1.04
N SER A 36 1.52 2.58 2.24
CA SER A 36 0.74 2.00 3.34
C SER A 36 -0.46 2.90 3.63
N ILE A 37 -1.65 2.30 3.70
CA ILE A 37 -2.91 2.94 4.05
C ILE A 37 -3.35 2.34 5.37
N ALA A 38 -3.34 3.15 6.43
CA ALA A 38 -3.55 2.73 7.81
C ALA A 38 -4.13 3.89 8.65
N PRO A 39 -4.73 3.60 9.82
CA PRO A 39 -5.22 4.64 10.73
C PRO A 39 -4.16 5.66 11.15
N ASP A 40 -2.91 5.22 11.24
CA ASP A 40 -1.73 5.97 11.69
C ASP A 40 -0.77 6.29 10.53
N SER A 41 -1.27 6.28 9.29
CA SER A 41 -0.46 6.61 8.11
C SER A 41 0.16 8.01 8.23
N PRO A 42 1.47 8.17 7.97
CA PRO A 42 2.13 9.48 7.97
C PRO A 42 1.73 10.35 6.77
N ASP A 43 1.22 9.75 5.69
CA ASP A 43 0.64 10.48 4.56
C ASP A 43 -0.83 10.80 4.87
N SER A 44 -1.15 12.10 4.94
CA SER A 44 -2.48 12.60 5.25
C SER A 44 -3.54 12.20 4.22
N LYS A 45 -3.17 11.97 2.96
CA LYS A 45 -4.11 11.47 1.94
C LYS A 45 -4.44 10.01 2.17
N ALA A 46 -3.44 9.20 2.53
CA ALA A 46 -3.65 7.80 2.86
C ALA A 46 -4.44 7.66 4.17
N GLN A 47 -4.22 8.54 5.16
CA GLN A 47 -5.03 8.60 6.37
C GLN A 47 -6.49 8.97 6.07
N PHE A 48 -6.72 9.99 5.25
CA PHE A 48 -8.08 10.39 4.84
C PHE A 48 -8.81 9.26 4.10
N MET A 49 -8.12 8.58 3.18
CA MET A 49 -8.67 7.42 2.48
C MET A 49 -9.02 6.28 3.45
N TRP A 50 -8.19 6.05 4.47
CA TRP A 50 -8.49 5.08 5.52
C TRP A 50 -9.76 5.45 6.30
N GLU A 51 -9.93 6.71 6.66
CA GLU A 51 -11.12 7.20 7.37
C GLU A 51 -12.39 7.02 6.55
N ASP A 52 -12.35 7.27 5.23
CA ASP A 52 -13.48 7.00 4.35
C ASP A 52 -13.86 5.51 4.40
N PHE A 53 -12.89 4.61 4.26
CA PHE A 53 -13.13 3.16 4.34
C PHE A 53 -13.68 2.74 5.70
N ALA A 54 -13.11 3.27 6.79
CA ALA A 54 -13.54 2.98 8.15
C ALA A 54 -14.97 3.42 8.44
N ASN A 55 -15.44 4.46 7.74
CA ASN A 55 -16.81 4.97 7.84
C ASN A 55 -17.75 4.39 6.77
N GLY A 56 -17.33 3.35 6.03
CA GLY A 56 -18.14 2.71 5.00
C GLY A 56 -18.44 3.60 3.79
N LYS A 57 -17.66 4.66 3.58
CA LYS A 57 -17.78 5.55 2.42
C LYS A 57 -16.93 5.01 1.28
N SER A 58 -17.39 5.26 0.05
CA SER A 58 -16.52 5.12 -1.11
C SER A 58 -15.59 6.32 -1.15
N SER A 59 -14.29 6.10 -0.94
CA SER A 59 -13.31 7.17 -1.10
C SER A 59 -13.20 7.57 -2.57
N ALA A 60 -12.97 8.86 -2.82
CA ALA A 60 -12.74 9.35 -4.17
C ALA A 60 -11.40 8.83 -4.71
N PRO A 61 -11.30 8.51 -6.02
CA PRO A 61 -10.02 8.12 -6.62
C PRO A 61 -8.95 9.18 -6.34
N THR A 62 -7.86 8.76 -5.68
CA THR A 62 -6.82 9.67 -5.19
C THR A 62 -5.44 9.11 -5.52
N TRP A 63 -4.54 9.98 -5.98
CA TRP A 63 -3.12 9.65 -6.17
C TRP A 63 -2.37 9.70 -4.85
N LEU A 64 -1.66 8.62 -4.55
CA LEU A 64 -0.76 8.51 -3.41
C LEU A 64 0.70 8.49 -3.87
N LYS A 65 1.60 8.99 -3.03
CA LYS A 65 3.03 8.95 -3.30
C LYS A 65 3.58 7.57 -2.95
N LEU A 66 4.37 6.99 -3.85
CA LEU A 66 5.13 5.78 -3.56
C LEU A 66 6.40 6.13 -2.78
N TYR A 67 6.70 5.31 -1.78
CA TYR A 67 7.92 5.37 -1.01
C TYR A 67 8.89 4.27 -1.47
N PRO A 68 10.20 4.54 -1.46
CA PRO A 68 11.20 3.52 -1.76
C PRO A 68 11.07 2.34 -0.79
N CYS A 69 11.10 1.12 -1.31
CA CYS A 69 11.19 -0.07 -0.47
C CYS A 69 12.59 -0.15 0.16
N PRO A 70 12.73 -0.32 1.50
CA PRO A 70 14.04 -0.40 2.16
C PRO A 70 14.95 -1.54 1.68
N ALA A 71 14.49 -2.45 0.82
CA ALA A 71 15.20 -3.67 0.44
C ALA A 71 15.98 -3.65 -0.89
N HIS A 72 15.94 -2.59 -1.71
CA HIS A 72 16.79 -2.54 -2.92
C HIS A 72 18.15 -1.86 -2.67
N LYS A 73 19.01 -2.54 -1.90
CA LYS A 73 20.44 -2.49 -2.23
C LYS A 73 20.58 -3.31 -3.51
N ARG A 74 20.73 -2.64 -4.67
CA ARG A 74 21.14 -3.31 -5.92
C ARG A 74 22.31 -4.23 -5.57
N ARG A 75 22.15 -5.55 -5.73
CA ARG A 75 23.31 -6.45 -5.62
C ARG A 75 24.34 -5.97 -6.64
N PRO A 76 25.61 -5.78 -6.25
CA PRO A 76 26.64 -5.46 -7.23
C PRO A 76 26.67 -6.60 -8.25
N SER A 77 26.65 -6.25 -9.54
CA SER A 77 26.88 -7.18 -10.63
C SER A 77 28.23 -7.86 -10.39
N SER A 78 28.19 -9.15 -10.10
CA SER A 78 29.34 -10.06 -10.03
C SER A 78 29.97 -10.24 -11.40
#